data_AF-A0A800CJF3-F1
#
_entry.id   AF-A0A800CJF3-F1
#
_cell.length_a   1.000
_cell.length_b   1.000
_cell.length_c   1.000
_cell.angle_alpha   90.00
_cell.angle_beta   90.00
_cell.angle_gamma   90.00
#
_symmetry.space_group_name_H-M   'P 1'
#
loop_
_entity.id
_entity.type
_entity.pdbx_description
1 polymer ?
#
loop_
_entity_poly.entity_id
_entity_poly.type
_entity_poly.pdbx_seq_one_letter_code
_entity_poly.pdbx_strand_id
1 'polypeptide(L)'
;MNDRRRVFRLLVLYRWISLIPPLIYVFVTYADGRVGFQRGVMALVTAVCLNAAISLFPTQLNRALQSRPWLLLIDLFIIANLMAITGGWRSPYYLYALNPLMVAAFFFQLRGALIATTVFVPLYLLAVLTGVWAYGETPDWFVVLVNIIG
;
A
#
# COMPACT_ATOMS: atom_id res chain seq x y z
N MET A 1 -7.60 -15.05 23.59
CA MET A 1 -6.93 -13.72 23.52
C MET A 1 -5.53 -13.73 22.90
N ASN A 2 -4.88 -14.90 22.70
CA ASN A 2 -3.51 -15.00 22.17
C ASN A 2 -3.42 -14.87 20.63
N ASP A 3 -4.50 -15.18 19.89
CA ASP A 3 -4.47 -15.21 18.42
C ASP A 3 -4.43 -13.83 17.75
N ARG A 4 -5.17 -12.83 18.26
CA ARG A 4 -5.19 -11.49 17.63
C ARG A 4 -3.84 -10.79 17.65
N ARG A 5 -3.02 -11.00 18.70
CA ARG A 5 -1.65 -10.48 18.77
C ARG A 5 -0.71 -11.19 17.80
N ARG A 6 -0.94 -12.48 17.53
CA ARG A 6 -0.18 -13.23 16.52
C ARG A 6 -0.53 -12.76 15.12
N VAL A 7 -1.82 -12.61 14.81
CA VAL A 7 -2.26 -12.10 13.50
C VAL A 7 -1.79 -10.67 13.27
N PHE A 8 -1.88 -9.79 14.26
CA PHE A 8 -1.34 -8.42 14.12
C PHE A 8 0.17 -8.43 13.83
N ARG A 9 0.94 -9.31 14.48
CA ARG A 9 2.37 -9.48 14.14
C ARG A 9 2.59 -10.00 12.72
N LEU A 10 1.74 -10.90 12.23
CA LEU A 10 1.81 -11.37 10.84
C LEU A 10 1.48 -10.25 9.84
N LEU A 11 0.50 -9.40 10.14
CA LEU A 11 0.16 -8.24 9.31
C LEU A 11 1.32 -7.24 9.28
N VAL A 12 1.97 -6.98 10.42
CA VAL A 12 3.18 -6.15 10.46
C VAL A 12 4.32 -6.80 9.66
N LEU A 13 4.55 -8.10 9.81
CA LEU A 13 5.56 -8.83 9.05
C LEU A 13 5.28 -8.73 7.54
N TYR A 14 4.02 -8.89 7.13
CA TYR A 14 3.57 -8.73 5.77
C TYR A 14 3.87 -7.31 5.23
N ARG A 15 3.68 -6.26 6.04
CA ARG A 15 4.08 -4.88 5.66
C ARG A 15 5.56 -4.75 5.36
N TRP A 16 6.42 -5.49 6.05
CA TRP A 16 7.87 -5.49 5.79
C TRP A 16 8.23 -6.32 4.56
N ILE A 17 7.61 -7.49 4.39
CA ILE A 17 7.83 -8.36 3.21
C ILE A 17 7.35 -7.68 1.93
N SER A 18 6.24 -6.97 1.97
CA SER A 18 5.70 -6.23 0.82
C SER A 18 6.54 -5.03 0.38
N LEU A 19 7.59 -4.66 1.13
CA LEU A 19 8.60 -3.69 0.69
C LEU A 19 9.71 -4.31 -0.17
N ILE A 20 9.76 -5.64 -0.30
CA ILE A 20 10.75 -6.31 -1.15
C ILE A 20 10.61 -5.91 -2.63
N PRO A 21 9.42 -5.93 -3.27
CA PRO A 21 9.30 -5.47 -4.66
C PRO A 21 9.70 -4.00 -4.85
N PRO A 22 9.26 -3.03 -4.00
CA PRO A 22 9.75 -1.65 -4.08
C PRO A 22 11.26 -1.52 -3.93
N LEU A 23 11.86 -2.29 -3.01
CA LEU A 23 13.31 -2.32 -2.82
C LEU A 23 14.02 -2.75 -4.10
N ILE A 24 13.63 -3.90 -4.66
CA ILE A 24 14.19 -4.43 -5.92
C ILE A 24 13.97 -3.43 -7.05
N TYR A 25 12.79 -2.84 -7.17
CA TYR A 25 12.44 -1.90 -8.23
C TYR A 25 13.35 -0.66 -8.22
N VAL A 26 13.62 -0.10 -7.04
CA VAL A 26 14.53 1.06 -6.89
C VAL A 26 15.96 0.70 -7.32
N PHE A 27 16.46 -0.48 -6.96
CA PHE A 27 17.83 -0.90 -7.29
C PHE A 27 18.02 -1.38 -8.74
N VAL A 28 17.00 -1.98 -9.34
CA VAL A 28 17.10 -2.60 -10.68
C VAL A 28 16.64 -1.66 -11.79
N THR A 29 15.53 -0.93 -11.58
CA THR A 29 14.87 -0.20 -12.68
C THR A 29 15.32 1.26 -12.77
N TYR A 30 15.65 1.88 -11.64
CA TYR A 30 16.01 3.30 -11.62
C TYR A 30 17.51 3.59 -11.50
N ALA A 31 18.37 2.58 -11.59
CA ALA A 31 19.82 2.76 -11.53
C ALA A 31 20.35 3.74 -12.59
N ASP A 32 19.69 3.83 -13.76
CA ASP A 32 20.15 4.66 -14.89
C ASP A 32 19.45 6.03 -14.99
N GLY A 33 18.35 6.28 -14.24
CA GLY A 33 17.50 7.46 -14.38
C GLY A 33 17.41 8.31 -13.11
N ARG A 34 18.13 9.44 -13.05
CA ARG A 34 18.25 10.29 -11.83
C ARG A 34 16.92 10.75 -11.23
N VAL A 35 15.93 11.12 -12.06
CA VAL A 35 14.64 11.66 -11.58
C VAL A 35 13.70 10.57 -11.07
N GLY A 36 13.68 9.39 -11.71
CA GLY A 36 12.90 8.23 -11.27
C GLY A 36 13.47 7.64 -9.97
N PHE A 37 14.80 7.59 -9.86
CA PHE A 37 15.50 7.09 -8.68
C PHE A 37 15.15 7.87 -7.42
N GLN A 38 15.22 9.22 -7.48
CA GLN A 38 14.92 10.05 -6.32
C GLN A 38 13.48 9.85 -5.81
N ARG A 39 12.49 9.79 -6.72
CA ARG A 39 11.08 9.54 -6.36
C ARG A 39 10.89 8.15 -5.75
N GLY A 40 11.51 7.13 -6.35
CA GLY A 40 11.48 5.75 -5.85
C GLY A 40 12.08 5.62 -4.44
N VAL A 41 13.24 6.22 -4.21
CA VAL A 41 13.90 6.26 -2.88
C VAL A 41 13.06 7.02 -1.87
N MET A 42 12.53 8.19 -2.22
CA MET A 42 11.66 8.98 -1.33
C MET A 42 10.40 8.19 -0.93
N ALA A 43 9.75 7.52 -1.89
CA ALA A 43 8.61 6.66 -1.63
C ALA A 43 8.99 5.50 -0.71
N LEU A 44 10.16 4.87 -0.93
CA LEU A 44 10.63 3.74 -0.13
C LEU A 44 10.93 4.16 1.29
N VAL A 45 11.67 5.25 1.47
CA VAL A 45 11.96 5.83 2.79
C VAL A 45 10.67 6.18 3.53
N THR A 46 9.70 6.78 2.82
CA THR A 46 8.38 7.11 3.40
C THR A 46 7.68 5.84 3.88
N ALA A 47 7.63 4.79 3.07
CA ALA A 47 6.99 3.52 3.43
C ALA A 47 7.71 2.81 4.59
N VAL A 48 9.04 2.86 4.63
CA VAL A 48 9.86 2.34 5.74
C VAL A 48 9.60 3.10 7.02
N CYS A 49 9.57 4.44 6.98
CA CYS A 49 9.29 5.27 8.15
C CYS A 49 7.89 5.01 8.71
N LEU A 50 6.88 4.88 7.84
CA LEU A 50 5.51 4.55 8.24
C LEU A 50 5.44 3.15 8.87
N ASN A 51 6.08 2.16 8.25
CA ASN A 51 6.18 0.80 8.80
C ASN A 51 6.88 0.79 10.15
N ALA A 52 7.98 1.54 10.31
CA ALA A 52 8.70 1.65 11.57
C ALA A 52 7.81 2.28 12.66
N ALA A 53 7.10 3.38 12.35
CA ALA A 53 6.17 4.01 13.28
C ALA A 53 5.06 3.04 13.71
N ILE A 54 4.49 2.27 12.78
CA ILE A 54 3.49 1.24 13.07
C ILE A 54 4.06 0.11 13.94
N SER A 55 5.29 -0.33 13.65
CA SER A 55 5.99 -1.38 14.40
C SER A 55 6.36 -0.97 15.82
N LEU A 56 6.62 0.32 16.08
CA LEU A 56 6.96 0.83 17.42
C LEU A 56 5.75 0.92 18.35
N PHE A 57 4.54 1.12 17.81
CA PHE A 57 3.32 1.31 18.60
C PHE A 57 2.22 0.27 18.29
N PRO A 58 2.52 -1.05 18.31
CA PRO A 58 1.61 -2.07 17.78
C PRO A 58 0.35 -2.23 18.64
N THR A 59 0.47 -2.11 19.96
CA THR A 59 -0.65 -2.24 20.90
C THR A 59 -1.57 -1.03 20.87
N GLN A 60 -1.00 0.16 20.74
CA GLN A 60 -1.73 1.43 20.67
C GLN A 60 -2.47 1.54 19.35
N LEU A 61 -1.80 1.21 18.23
CA LEU A 61 -2.43 1.22 16.92
C LEU A 61 -3.57 0.19 16.82
N ASN A 62 -3.39 -1.01 17.37
CA ASN A 62 -4.46 -2.01 17.41
C ASN A 62 -5.71 -1.51 18.18
N ARG A 63 -5.51 -0.84 19.33
CA ARG A 63 -6.62 -0.21 20.08
C ARG A 63 -7.22 0.97 19.30
N ALA A 64 -6.39 1.79 18.66
CA ALA A 64 -6.83 2.92 17.86
C ALA A 64 -7.67 2.46 16.66
N LEU A 65 -7.25 1.43 15.93
CA LEU A 65 -8.01 0.85 14.82
C LEU A 65 -9.37 0.31 15.27
N GLN A 66 -9.46 -0.34 16.42
CA GLN A 66 -10.73 -0.85 16.96
C GLN A 66 -11.70 0.27 17.35
N SER A 67 -11.19 1.39 17.86
CA SER A 67 -12.02 2.55 18.25
C SER A 67 -12.29 3.52 17.11
N ARG A 68 -11.42 3.56 16.09
CA ARG A 68 -11.42 4.52 14.98
C ARG A 68 -11.10 3.80 13.66
N PRO A 69 -12.09 3.12 13.04
CA PRO A 69 -11.90 2.39 11.79
C PRO A 69 -11.42 3.26 10.62
N TRP A 70 -11.75 4.55 10.64
CA TRP A 70 -11.38 5.52 9.59
C TRP A 70 -9.86 5.71 9.46
N LEU A 71 -9.05 5.30 10.47
CA LEU A 71 -7.59 5.31 10.35
C LEU A 71 -7.08 4.43 9.19
N LEU A 72 -7.84 3.40 8.79
CA LEU A 72 -7.53 2.58 7.61
C LEU A 72 -7.63 3.39 6.31
N LEU A 73 -8.51 4.39 6.26
CA LEU A 73 -8.64 5.25 5.08
C LEU A 73 -7.36 6.05 4.87
N ILE A 74 -6.75 6.56 5.95
CA ILE A 74 -5.48 7.29 5.86
C ILE A 74 -4.39 6.41 5.25
N ASP A 75 -4.29 5.15 5.73
CA ASP A 75 -3.31 4.19 5.19
C ASP A 75 -3.56 3.91 3.70
N LEU A 76 -4.83 3.70 3.30
CA LEU A 76 -5.20 3.55 1.89
C LEU A 76 -4.83 4.78 1.04
N PHE A 77 -5.10 5.99 1.53
CA PHE A 77 -4.74 7.23 0.84
C PHE A 77 -3.23 7.38 0.69
N ILE A 78 -2.46 7.11 1.74
CA ILE A 78 -1.00 7.19 1.69
C ILE A 78 -0.46 6.20 0.64
N ILE A 79 -0.94 4.96 0.65
CA ILE A 79 -0.46 3.95 -0.30
C ILE A 79 -0.86 4.30 -1.73
N ALA A 80 -2.07 4.80 -1.96
CA ALA A 80 -2.49 5.29 -3.27
C ALA A 80 -1.58 6.42 -3.79
N ASN A 81 -1.18 7.34 -2.91
CA ASN A 81 -0.21 8.39 -3.25
C ASN A 81 1.17 7.80 -3.57
N LEU A 82 1.65 6.82 -2.78
CA LEU A 82 2.89 6.10 -3.09
C LEU A 82 2.83 5.43 -4.46
N MET A 83 1.69 4.84 -4.82
CA MET A 83 1.49 4.24 -6.15
C MET A 83 1.52 5.30 -7.25
N ALA A 84 0.79 6.40 -7.08
CA ALA A 84 0.74 7.51 -8.03
C ALA A 84 2.14 8.06 -8.36
N ILE A 85 2.96 8.31 -7.34
CA ILE A 85 4.30 8.88 -7.52
C ILE A 85 5.33 7.88 -8.09
N THR A 86 5.07 6.58 -8.01
CA THR A 86 6.04 5.54 -8.43
C THR A 86 5.67 4.79 -9.70
N GLY A 87 4.66 5.27 -10.45
CA GLY A 87 4.32 4.73 -11.77
C GLY A 87 2.90 4.21 -11.90
N GLY A 88 1.99 4.54 -10.98
CA GLY A 88 0.58 4.20 -11.07
C GLY A 88 0.35 2.69 -11.15
N TRP A 89 -0.04 2.19 -12.33
CA TRP A 89 -0.33 0.77 -12.56
C TRP A 89 0.91 -0.13 -12.55
N ARG A 90 2.10 0.40 -12.82
CA ARG A 90 3.39 -0.31 -12.71
C ARG A 90 4.03 -0.18 -11.33
N SER A 91 3.35 0.48 -10.40
CA SER A 91 3.93 0.75 -9.09
C SER A 91 4.30 -0.56 -8.38
N PRO A 92 5.52 -0.65 -7.79
CA PRO A 92 5.90 -1.83 -7.03
C PRO A 92 5.18 -1.93 -5.67
N TYR A 93 4.36 -0.93 -5.30
CA TYR A 93 3.66 -0.87 -4.02
C TYR A 93 2.30 -1.58 -4.02
N TYR A 94 1.93 -2.31 -5.08
CA TYR A 94 0.67 -3.06 -5.13
C TYR A 94 0.50 -4.02 -3.95
N LEU A 95 1.51 -4.86 -3.67
CA LEU A 95 1.47 -5.78 -2.52
C LEU A 95 1.42 -5.04 -1.19
N TYR A 96 2.00 -3.84 -1.11
CA TYR A 96 1.93 -3.02 0.09
C TYR A 96 0.49 -2.53 0.34
N ALA A 97 -0.26 -2.23 -0.72
CA ALA A 97 -1.67 -1.81 -0.66
C ALA A 97 -2.63 -2.90 -0.14
N LEU A 98 -2.27 -4.18 -0.29
CA LEU A 98 -3.05 -5.29 0.26
C LEU A 98 -3.07 -5.28 1.79
N ASN A 99 -2.10 -4.64 2.45
CA ASN A 99 -2.04 -4.68 3.89
C ASN A 99 -3.25 -4.03 4.60
N PRO A 100 -3.64 -2.76 4.35
CA PRO A 100 -4.86 -2.20 4.95
C PRO A 100 -6.12 -2.98 4.61
N LEU A 101 -6.19 -3.61 3.43
CA LEU A 101 -7.31 -4.48 3.03
C LEU A 101 -7.37 -5.74 3.93
N MET A 102 -6.23 -6.40 4.16
CA MET A 102 -6.14 -7.54 5.09
C MET A 102 -6.45 -7.14 6.53
N VAL A 103 -5.99 -5.96 6.98
CA VAL A 103 -6.31 -5.42 8.31
C VAL A 103 -7.82 -5.17 8.42
N ALA A 104 -8.45 -4.57 7.41
CA ALA A 104 -9.88 -4.32 7.37
C ALA A 104 -10.68 -5.63 7.45
N ALA A 105 -10.30 -6.62 6.64
CA ALA A 105 -10.91 -7.95 6.65
C ALA A 105 -10.76 -8.65 8.01
N PHE A 106 -9.60 -8.51 8.65
CA PHE A 106 -9.35 -9.15 9.94
C PHE A 106 -10.16 -8.53 11.09
N PHE A 107 -10.21 -7.20 11.18
CA PHE A 107 -10.87 -6.52 12.31
C PHE A 107 -12.37 -6.34 12.13
N PHE A 108 -12.83 -6.18 10.89
CA PHE A 108 -14.22 -5.82 10.58
C PHE A 108 -14.88 -6.84 9.64
N GLN A 109 -14.24 -8.00 9.44
CA GLN A 109 -14.76 -9.13 8.66
C GLN A 109 -15.13 -8.70 7.23
N LEU A 110 -16.16 -9.33 6.65
CA LEU A 110 -16.60 -9.08 5.28
C LEU A 110 -16.99 -7.61 5.04
N ARG A 111 -17.63 -6.96 6.02
CA ARG A 111 -18.07 -5.56 5.87
C ARG A 111 -16.88 -4.60 5.72
N GLY A 112 -15.86 -4.79 6.55
CA GLY A 112 -14.63 -4.00 6.44
C GLY A 112 -13.88 -4.24 5.14
N ALA A 113 -13.76 -5.50 4.72
CA ALA A 113 -13.15 -5.85 3.45
C ALA A 113 -13.86 -5.15 2.29
N LEU A 114 -15.20 -5.26 2.22
CA LEU A 114 -15.99 -4.64 1.15
C LEU A 114 -15.85 -3.11 1.12
N ILE A 115 -15.92 -2.45 2.28
CA ILE A 115 -15.74 -0.99 2.35
C ILE A 115 -14.33 -0.59 1.93
N ALA A 116 -13.31 -1.26 2.46
CA ALA A 116 -11.92 -0.95 2.15
C ALA A 116 -11.62 -1.15 0.66
N THR A 117 -12.09 -2.24 0.05
CA THR A 117 -11.96 -2.47 -1.40
C THR A 117 -12.73 -1.43 -2.20
N THR A 118 -13.97 -1.12 -1.82
CA THR A 118 -14.80 -0.11 -2.51
C THR A 118 -14.13 1.27 -2.51
N VAL A 119 -13.44 1.63 -1.43
CA VAL A 119 -12.67 2.87 -1.36
C VAL A 119 -11.33 2.75 -2.09
N PHE A 120 -10.68 1.59 -2.01
CA PHE A 120 -9.37 1.38 -2.62
C PHE A 120 -9.42 1.43 -4.15
N VAL A 121 -10.43 0.83 -4.78
CA VAL A 121 -10.56 0.79 -6.24
C VAL A 121 -10.49 2.19 -6.89
N PRO A 122 -11.31 3.19 -6.50
CA PRO A 122 -11.21 4.52 -7.09
C PRO A 122 -9.88 5.20 -6.75
N LEU A 123 -9.30 4.98 -5.56
CA LEU A 123 -7.98 5.52 -5.23
C LEU A 123 -6.86 4.92 -6.10
N TYR A 124 -6.94 3.62 -6.37
CA TYR A 124 -6.02 2.93 -7.27
C TYR A 124 -6.19 3.45 -8.70
N LEU A 125 -7.42 3.56 -9.21
CA LEU A 125 -7.68 4.13 -10.53
C LEU A 125 -7.16 5.57 -10.64
N LEU A 126 -7.37 6.40 -9.62
CA LEU A 126 -6.78 7.75 -9.58
C LEU A 126 -5.26 7.69 -9.64
N ALA A 127 -4.61 6.79 -8.89
CA ALA A 127 -3.17 6.61 -8.96
C ALA A 127 -2.71 6.19 -10.37
N VAL A 128 -3.43 5.28 -11.04
CA VAL A 128 -3.17 4.90 -12.44
C VAL A 128 -3.31 6.12 -13.36
N LEU A 129 -4.43 6.84 -13.29
CA LEU A 129 -4.68 8.01 -14.13
C LEU A 129 -3.65 9.13 -13.93
N THR A 130 -3.22 9.36 -12.67
CA THR A 130 -2.12 10.30 -12.40
C THR A 130 -0.81 9.83 -13.01
N GLY A 131 -0.56 8.52 -13.02
CA GLY A 131 0.61 7.94 -13.69
C GLY A 131 0.58 8.14 -15.20
N VAL A 132 -0.58 7.87 -15.83
CA VAL A 132 -0.80 8.13 -17.27
C VAL A 132 -0.55 9.60 -17.60
N TRP A 133 -1.10 10.52 -16.81
CA TRP A 133 -0.95 11.96 -17.04
C TRP A 133 0.48 12.45 -16.78
N ALA A 134 1.12 12.01 -15.70
CA ALA A 134 2.44 12.50 -15.28
C ALA A 134 3.60 11.87 -16.07
N TYR A 135 3.42 10.64 -16.56
CA TYR A 135 4.48 9.85 -17.20
C TYR A 135 4.20 9.51 -18.66
N GLY A 136 3.02 9.85 -19.19
CA GLY A 136 2.65 9.55 -20.58
C GLY A 136 2.51 8.05 -20.86
N GLU A 137 2.32 7.23 -19.83
CA GLU A 137 2.24 5.79 -19.97
C GLU A 137 0.90 5.35 -20.55
N THR A 138 0.92 4.35 -21.44
CA THR A 138 -0.28 3.64 -21.85
C THR A 138 -0.53 2.49 -20.87
N PRO A 139 -1.61 2.54 -20.06
CA PRO A 139 -1.86 1.51 -19.06
C PRO A 139 -2.26 0.20 -19.76
N ASP A 140 -1.66 -0.90 -19.32
CA ASP A 140 -2.15 -2.22 -19.68
C ASP A 140 -3.42 -2.51 -18.87
N TRP A 141 -4.57 -2.33 -19.51
CA TRP A 141 -5.87 -2.50 -18.86
C TRP A 141 -6.09 -3.93 -18.35
N PHE A 142 -5.44 -4.94 -18.93
CA PHE A 142 -5.51 -6.30 -18.41
C PHE A 142 -4.80 -6.39 -17.05
N VAL A 143 -3.60 -5.84 -16.93
CA VAL A 143 -2.87 -5.78 -15.64
C VAL A 143 -3.63 -4.95 -14.61
N VAL A 144 -4.19 -3.81 -15.02
CA VAL A 144 -5.02 -2.97 -14.15
C VAL A 144 -6.24 -3.74 -13.63
N LEU A 145 -6.93 -4.52 -14.47
CA LEU A 145 -8.06 -5.34 -14.07
C LEU A 145 -7.65 -6.47 -13.12
N VAL A 146 -6.53 -7.14 -13.39
CA VAL A 146 -5.98 -8.17 -12.50
C VAL A 146 -5.69 -7.60 -11.11
N ASN A 147 -5.11 -6.39 -11.04
CA ASN A 147 -4.86 -5.67 -9.80
C ASN A 147 -6.12 -5.13 -9.09
N ILE A 148 -7.28 -5.15 -9.74
CA ILE A 148 -8.55 -4.76 -9.09
C ILE A 148 -9.28 -6.00 -8.56
N ILE A 149 -9.15 -7.13 -9.25
CA ILE A 149 -9.92 -8.35 -8.98
C ILE A 149 -9.15 -9.32 -8.06
N GLY A 150 -7.83 -9.39 -8.16
CA GLY A 150 -6.96 -10.32 -7.43
C GLY A 150 -6.55 -9.85 -6.05
#